data_AF-A0A3L6ZXF1-F1
#
_entry.id   AF-A0A3L6ZXF1-F1
#
_cell.length_a   1.000
_cell.length_b   1.000
_cell.length_c   1.000
_cell.angle_alpha   90.00
_cell.angle_beta   90.00
_cell.angle_gamma   90.00
#
_symmetry.space_group_name_H-M   'P 1'
#
loop_
_entity.id
_entity.type
_entity.pdbx_description
1 polymer ?
#
loop_
_entity_poly.entity_id
_entity_poly.type
_entity_poly.pdbx_seq_one_letter_code
_entity_poly.pdbx_strand_id
1 'polypeptide(L)'
;MSFDLRSIDVPAWHKVLDIDAQKRALGDDILAIPVGKWNRLMDRLHVATDQAVREPEVLDRLRAAVPDITDPTDRELVYQAIAPFVVWDAEEIETVRNDPRVALTAEELLGAPAVYLTENPAGEPEDIYAGDVKTAGEPEERYRNLSRVGGTPTRVAESQLPDDAFLLQIDFRGIANDGSEDPPRLRLLESHGVPLDGLLQVFHTTTGDSRLDPDIPGGGATLRYLPELSLAQRLSLNLDAECAVYPPSRARASFGLSFRNGPVSTERSDETVMDLQRLADIWARSGSFTEQFESDTDPFSATELPVTRMFGVQSYDFDLPDEDIDLLNRELPLARDDQHILLLNITGEHSFDTVFGDCGRLEIWIRDSDLRAARFNSVVSFIRST
;
A
#
# COMPACT_ATOMS: atom_id res chain seq x y z
N MET A 1 -16.25 -36.78 7.24
CA MET A 1 -15.16 -37.19 8.15
C MET A 1 -14.12 -36.10 8.01
N SER A 2 -13.74 -35.39 9.07
CA SER A 2 -12.77 -34.29 8.95
C SER A 2 -11.42 -34.86 8.51
N PHE A 3 -10.72 -34.17 7.62
CA PHE A 3 -9.36 -34.52 7.25
C PHE A 3 -8.46 -34.47 8.50
N ASP A 4 -7.61 -35.49 8.70
CA ASP A 4 -6.63 -35.51 9.78
C ASP A 4 -5.31 -34.91 9.29
N LEU A 5 -4.94 -33.74 9.79
CA LEU A 5 -3.69 -33.07 9.44
C LEU A 5 -2.44 -33.90 9.76
N ARG A 6 -2.51 -34.82 10.72
CA ARG A 6 -1.39 -35.72 11.04
C ARG A 6 -1.20 -36.82 10.00
N SER A 7 -2.16 -37.03 9.09
CA SER A 7 -2.05 -37.99 7.99
C SER A 7 -1.08 -37.55 6.88
N ILE A 8 -0.58 -36.32 6.93
CA ILE A 8 0.54 -35.85 6.10
C ILE A 8 1.83 -36.31 6.80
N ASP A 9 2.40 -37.43 6.35
CA ASP A 9 3.55 -38.11 6.98
C ASP A 9 4.89 -37.47 6.59
N VAL A 10 4.99 -36.17 6.86
CA VAL A 10 6.17 -35.36 6.57
C VAL A 10 6.71 -34.80 7.88
N PRO A 11 7.96 -35.13 8.30
CA PRO A 11 8.50 -34.70 9.59
C PRO A 11 8.50 -33.18 9.80
N ALA A 12 8.71 -32.41 8.73
CA ALA A 12 8.64 -30.95 8.77
C ALA A 12 7.23 -30.45 9.11
N TRP A 13 6.19 -31.10 8.58
CA TRP A 13 4.80 -30.78 8.89
C TRP A 13 4.42 -31.17 10.32
N HIS A 14 4.85 -32.33 10.81
CA HIS A 14 4.61 -32.71 12.22
C HIS A 14 5.24 -31.70 13.19
N LYS A 15 6.40 -31.13 12.87
CA LYS A 15 7.00 -30.04 13.64
C LYS A 15 6.11 -28.79 13.66
N VAL A 16 5.44 -28.44 12.57
CA VAL A 16 4.45 -27.35 12.54
C VAL A 16 3.32 -27.65 13.51
N LEU A 17 2.73 -28.85 13.42
CA LEU A 17 1.63 -29.27 14.30
C LEU A 17 2.02 -29.27 15.79
N ASP A 18 3.26 -29.68 16.12
CA ASP A 18 3.77 -29.67 17.49
C ASP A 18 3.97 -28.25 18.04
N ILE A 19 4.37 -27.30 17.20
CA ILE A 19 4.53 -25.89 17.60
C ILE A 19 3.16 -25.21 17.69
N ASP A 20 2.24 -25.50 16.77
CA ASP A 20 0.88 -24.99 16.83
C ASP A 20 0.12 -25.53 18.06
N ALA A 21 0.34 -26.80 18.44
CA ALA A 21 -0.19 -27.33 19.70
C ALA A 21 0.34 -26.55 20.92
N GLN A 22 1.61 -26.09 20.90
CA GLN A 22 2.15 -25.21 21.94
C GLN A 22 1.46 -23.83 21.92
N LYS A 23 1.19 -23.26 20.73
CA LYS A 23 0.42 -22.01 20.56
C LYS A 23 -0.99 -22.15 21.14
N ARG A 24 -1.72 -23.22 20.80
CA ARG A 24 -3.08 -23.48 21.29
C ARG A 24 -3.14 -23.67 22.80
N ALA A 25 -2.17 -24.40 23.38
CA ALA A 25 -2.08 -24.60 24.83
C ALA A 25 -1.86 -23.30 25.62
N LEU A 26 -1.50 -22.21 24.94
CA LEU A 26 -1.28 -20.89 25.51
C LEU A 26 -2.49 -19.95 25.33
N GLY A 27 -3.50 -20.33 24.54
CA GLY A 27 -4.59 -19.46 24.10
C GLY A 27 -5.44 -18.86 25.23
N ASP A 28 -5.71 -19.62 26.30
CA ASP A 28 -6.53 -19.16 27.42
C ASP A 28 -5.85 -18.08 28.29
N ASP A 29 -4.51 -17.99 28.22
CA ASP A 29 -3.68 -17.09 29.04
C ASP A 29 -2.83 -16.15 28.17
N ILE A 30 -3.21 -15.91 26.91
CA ILE A 30 -2.37 -15.18 25.94
C ILE A 30 -1.91 -13.80 26.44
N LEU A 31 -2.76 -13.09 27.17
CA LEU A 31 -2.48 -11.79 27.78
C LEU A 31 -1.48 -11.84 28.95
N ALA A 32 -1.28 -13.02 29.56
CA ALA A 32 -0.32 -13.24 30.64
C ALA A 32 1.07 -13.67 30.11
N ILE A 33 1.22 -13.89 28.81
CA ILE A 33 2.47 -14.33 28.20
C ILE A 33 3.35 -13.12 27.92
N PRO A 34 4.63 -13.12 28.37
CA PRO A 34 5.56 -12.07 27.99
C PRO A 34 5.68 -11.99 26.46
N VAL A 35 5.52 -10.79 25.89
CA VAL A 35 5.54 -10.55 24.43
C VAL A 35 6.75 -11.21 23.75
N GLY A 36 7.95 -11.12 24.34
CA GLY A 36 9.14 -11.76 23.78
C GLY A 36 9.08 -13.31 23.75
N LYS A 37 8.31 -13.94 24.62
CA LYS A 37 8.06 -15.40 24.58
C LYS A 37 7.06 -15.75 23.47
N TRP A 38 6.01 -14.94 23.31
CA TRP A 38 5.04 -15.08 22.23
C TRP A 38 5.71 -14.92 20.85
N ASN A 39 6.46 -13.83 20.64
CA ASN A 39 7.14 -13.56 19.38
C ASN A 39 8.09 -14.70 18.99
N ARG A 40 8.90 -15.21 19.93
CA ARG A 40 9.77 -16.38 19.66
C ARG A 40 9.01 -17.65 19.28
N LEU A 41 7.79 -17.84 19.79
CA LEU A 41 6.96 -18.99 19.41
C LEU A 41 6.43 -18.79 17.98
N MET A 42 5.95 -17.60 17.65
CA MET A 42 5.48 -17.25 16.30
C MET A 42 6.62 -17.33 15.28
N ASP A 43 7.82 -16.85 15.59
CA ASP A 43 9.00 -16.97 14.73
C ASP A 43 9.34 -18.45 14.45
N ARG A 44 9.27 -19.30 15.47
CA ARG A 44 9.49 -20.75 15.32
C ARG A 44 8.41 -21.39 14.46
N LEU A 45 7.16 -20.97 14.61
CA LEU A 45 6.05 -21.46 13.80
C LEU A 45 6.24 -21.06 12.34
N HIS A 46 6.49 -19.78 12.05
CA HIS A 46 6.77 -19.28 10.69
C HIS A 46 7.92 -20.05 10.02
N VAL A 47 9.06 -20.18 10.70
CA VAL A 47 10.22 -20.92 10.16
C VAL A 47 9.89 -22.40 9.92
N ALA A 48 9.13 -23.03 10.80
CA ALA A 48 8.72 -24.43 10.61
C ALA A 48 7.75 -24.58 9.44
N THR A 49 6.80 -23.65 9.29
CA THR A 49 5.85 -23.61 8.17
C THR A 49 6.58 -23.42 6.86
N ASP A 50 7.48 -22.43 6.76
CA ASP A 50 8.29 -22.18 5.56
C ASP A 50 9.17 -23.39 5.19
N GLN A 51 9.64 -24.16 6.17
CA GLN A 51 10.35 -25.41 5.93
C GLN A 51 9.42 -26.50 5.41
N ALA A 52 8.23 -26.65 5.98
CA ALA A 52 7.28 -27.69 5.62
C ALA A 52 6.69 -27.49 4.22
N VAL A 53 6.34 -26.26 3.85
CA VAL A 53 5.72 -25.95 2.54
C VAL A 53 6.69 -26.07 1.37
N ARG A 54 8.00 -26.18 1.62
CA ARG A 54 9.00 -26.51 0.60
C ARG A 54 8.97 -27.97 0.17
N GLU A 55 8.33 -28.84 0.95
CA GLU A 55 8.07 -30.22 0.57
C GLU A 55 6.79 -30.24 -0.30
N PRO A 56 6.87 -30.55 -1.61
CA PRO A 56 5.72 -30.44 -2.51
C PRO A 56 4.50 -31.25 -2.05
N GLU A 57 4.74 -32.42 -1.45
CA GLU A 57 3.71 -33.28 -0.90
C GLU A 57 2.87 -32.58 0.18
N VAL A 58 3.49 -31.72 1.01
CA VAL A 58 2.77 -31.01 2.07
C VAL A 58 1.77 -30.04 1.47
N LEU A 59 2.20 -29.18 0.54
CA LEU A 59 1.30 -28.19 -0.07
C LEU A 59 0.17 -28.84 -0.86
N ASP A 60 0.46 -29.87 -1.66
CA ASP A 60 -0.55 -30.56 -2.45
C ASP A 60 -1.61 -31.22 -1.55
N ARG A 61 -1.17 -31.86 -0.46
CA ARG A 61 -2.07 -32.50 0.52
C ARG A 61 -2.89 -31.46 1.28
N LEU A 62 -2.29 -30.35 1.69
CA LEU A 62 -2.99 -29.26 2.39
C LEU A 62 -4.06 -28.61 1.51
N ARG A 63 -3.73 -28.28 0.25
CA ARG A 63 -4.69 -27.71 -0.71
C ARG A 63 -5.85 -28.65 -0.97
N ALA A 64 -5.57 -29.94 -1.17
CA ALA A 64 -6.61 -30.96 -1.36
C ALA A 64 -7.48 -31.17 -0.11
N ALA A 65 -6.95 -30.91 1.09
CA ALA A 65 -7.67 -31.09 2.34
C ALA A 65 -8.61 -29.94 2.70
N VAL A 66 -8.42 -28.72 2.15
CA VAL A 66 -9.20 -27.51 2.52
C VAL A 66 -10.72 -27.74 2.59
N PRO A 67 -11.38 -28.39 1.59
CA PRO A 67 -12.82 -28.61 1.63
C PRO A 67 -13.29 -29.55 2.76
N ASP A 68 -12.39 -30.41 3.25
CA ASP A 68 -12.68 -31.47 4.23
C ASP A 68 -12.30 -31.11 5.67
N ILE A 69 -11.70 -29.94 5.90
CA ILE A 69 -11.34 -29.46 7.25
C ILE A 69 -12.53 -28.72 7.86
N THR A 70 -13.12 -29.32 8.90
CA THR A 70 -14.27 -28.74 9.60
C THR A 70 -13.91 -28.00 10.89
N ASP A 71 -12.75 -28.27 11.48
CA ASP A 71 -12.29 -27.57 12.67
C ASP A 71 -11.77 -26.17 12.31
N PRO A 72 -12.30 -25.07 12.89
CA PRO A 72 -11.87 -23.71 12.57
C PRO A 72 -10.38 -23.44 12.83
N THR A 73 -9.80 -24.08 13.85
CA THR A 73 -8.41 -23.85 14.25
C THR A 73 -7.45 -24.55 13.29
N ASP A 74 -7.76 -25.80 12.92
CA ASP A 74 -7.02 -26.52 11.89
C ASP A 74 -7.15 -25.83 10.54
N ARG A 75 -8.34 -25.30 10.24
CA ARG A 75 -8.58 -24.50 9.04
C ARG A 75 -7.71 -23.24 9.02
N GLU A 76 -7.63 -22.47 10.10
CA GLU A 76 -6.74 -21.32 10.24
C GLU A 76 -5.28 -21.70 9.96
N LEU A 77 -4.78 -22.76 10.59
CA LEU A 77 -3.41 -23.22 10.40
C LEU A 77 -3.13 -23.61 8.94
N VAL A 78 -4.04 -24.34 8.31
CA VAL A 78 -3.90 -24.74 6.90
C VAL A 78 -3.92 -23.52 5.98
N TYR A 79 -4.84 -22.58 6.18
CA TYR A 79 -4.87 -21.34 5.41
C TYR A 79 -3.58 -20.55 5.57
N GLN A 80 -3.06 -20.41 6.79
CA GLN A 80 -1.76 -19.74 7.03
C GLN A 80 -0.60 -20.48 6.34
N ALA A 81 -0.66 -21.81 6.23
CA ALA A 81 0.39 -22.60 5.59
C ALA A 81 0.33 -22.51 4.05
N ILE A 82 -0.85 -22.48 3.44
CA ILE A 82 -0.99 -22.44 1.98
C ILE A 82 -1.05 -21.03 1.40
N ALA A 83 -1.45 -20.04 2.20
CA ALA A 83 -1.55 -18.66 1.75
C ALA A 83 -0.17 -18.15 1.30
N PRO A 84 -0.10 -17.43 0.17
CA PRO A 84 1.15 -16.80 -0.23
C PRO A 84 1.61 -15.82 0.84
N PHE A 85 2.89 -15.46 0.85
CA PHE A 85 3.43 -14.50 1.80
C PHE A 85 3.98 -13.28 1.06
N VAL A 86 3.94 -12.12 1.71
CA VAL A 86 4.51 -10.88 1.19
C VAL A 86 5.87 -10.66 1.84
N VAL A 87 6.90 -10.45 1.01
CA VAL A 87 8.24 -10.08 1.46
C VAL A 87 8.27 -8.58 1.74
N TRP A 88 8.92 -8.22 2.85
CA TRP A 88 8.93 -6.87 3.41
C TRP A 88 10.06 -6.02 2.83
N ASP A 89 11.11 -6.69 2.36
CA ASP A 89 12.19 -6.05 1.63
C ASP A 89 11.74 -5.90 0.17
N ALA A 90 11.52 -4.64 -0.24
CA ALA A 90 10.94 -4.31 -1.53
C ALA A 90 11.78 -4.80 -2.73
N GLU A 91 12.98 -5.33 -2.50
CA GLU A 91 13.94 -5.74 -3.53
C GLU A 91 13.77 -7.20 -4.01
N GLU A 92 12.87 -8.01 -3.43
CA GLU A 92 12.87 -9.47 -3.62
C GLU A 92 11.64 -10.07 -4.31
N ILE A 93 11.17 -9.48 -5.43
CA ILE A 93 10.08 -10.10 -6.23
C ILE A 93 10.41 -11.55 -6.66
N GLU A 94 11.68 -11.85 -6.88
CA GLU A 94 12.14 -13.22 -7.18
C GLU A 94 11.95 -14.17 -6.00
N THR A 95 12.10 -13.71 -4.75
CA THR A 95 11.81 -14.55 -3.57
C THR A 95 10.33 -14.91 -3.54
N VAL A 96 9.44 -13.96 -3.85
CA VAL A 96 7.98 -14.21 -3.93
C VAL A 96 7.66 -15.20 -5.06
N ARG A 97 8.19 -14.97 -6.27
CA ARG A 97 7.96 -15.85 -7.44
C ARG A 97 8.44 -17.30 -7.19
N ASN A 98 9.59 -17.45 -6.54
CA ASN A 98 10.18 -18.75 -6.25
C ASN A 98 9.57 -19.45 -5.03
N ASP A 99 8.66 -18.81 -4.29
CA ASP A 99 7.99 -19.46 -3.18
C ASP A 99 7.03 -20.56 -3.70
N PRO A 100 7.08 -21.79 -3.15
CA PRO A 100 6.23 -22.91 -3.58
C PRO A 100 4.71 -22.64 -3.49
N ARG A 101 4.27 -21.71 -2.65
CA ARG A 101 2.87 -21.29 -2.50
C ARG A 101 2.42 -20.43 -3.67
N VAL A 102 3.32 -19.64 -4.25
CA VAL A 102 3.11 -18.80 -5.43
C VAL A 102 3.44 -19.60 -6.69
N ALA A 103 4.73 -19.92 -6.88
CA ALA A 103 5.29 -20.67 -8.00
C ALA A 103 4.74 -20.21 -9.37
N LEU A 104 4.80 -18.89 -9.59
CA LEU A 104 4.45 -18.21 -10.84
C LEU A 104 5.72 -17.74 -11.55
N THR A 105 5.70 -17.76 -12.87
CA THR A 105 6.81 -17.26 -13.70
C THR A 105 6.84 -15.73 -13.74
N ALA A 106 7.94 -15.16 -14.27
CA ALA A 106 8.06 -13.72 -14.48
C ALA A 106 7.07 -13.17 -15.54
N GLU A 107 6.53 -14.04 -16.40
CA GLU A 107 5.49 -13.68 -17.37
C GLU A 107 4.07 -13.72 -16.77
N GLU A 108 3.89 -14.42 -15.64
CA GLU A 108 2.60 -14.56 -14.95
C GLU A 108 2.41 -13.55 -13.81
N LEU A 109 3.49 -13.25 -13.08
CA LEU A 109 3.44 -12.35 -11.92
C LEU A 109 4.39 -11.18 -12.13
N LEU A 110 3.86 -9.96 -12.24
CA LEU A 110 4.65 -8.74 -12.14
C LEU A 110 4.57 -8.20 -10.72
N GLY A 111 5.69 -7.69 -10.22
CA GLY A 111 5.69 -6.95 -8.98
C GLY A 111 6.79 -5.91 -8.95
N ALA A 112 6.51 -4.81 -8.25
CA ALA A 112 7.43 -3.71 -8.10
C ALA A 112 7.34 -3.12 -6.69
N PRO A 113 8.46 -2.63 -6.15
CA PRO A 113 8.48 -1.81 -4.95
C PRO A 113 7.43 -0.69 -5.00
N ALA A 114 6.70 -0.49 -3.90
CA ALA A 114 5.75 0.60 -3.75
C ALA A 114 5.81 1.17 -2.32
N VAL A 115 5.39 2.43 -2.19
CA VAL A 115 5.13 3.08 -0.92
C VAL A 115 3.62 3.10 -0.70
N TYR A 116 3.15 2.38 0.31
CA TYR A 116 1.76 2.32 0.71
C TYR A 116 1.46 3.48 1.66
N LEU A 117 0.41 4.23 1.36
CA LEU A 117 -0.04 5.36 2.15
C LEU A 117 -1.32 4.95 2.88
N THR A 118 -1.16 4.47 4.12
CA THR A 118 -2.29 4.03 4.93
C THR A 118 -2.92 5.18 5.67
N GLU A 119 -4.25 5.25 5.60
CA GLU A 119 -5.07 6.20 6.32
C GLU A 119 -5.22 5.75 7.78
N ASN A 120 -4.91 6.65 8.70
CA ASN A 120 -5.19 6.50 10.11
C ASN A 120 -6.18 7.60 10.55
N PRO A 121 -7.49 7.28 10.63
CA PRO A 121 -8.52 8.23 11.04
C PRO A 121 -8.63 8.37 12.57
N ALA A 122 -7.94 7.54 13.36
CA ALA A 122 -8.16 7.39 14.81
C ALA A 122 -7.50 8.49 15.67
N GLY A 123 -7.52 9.75 15.23
CA GLY A 123 -7.00 10.88 15.99
C GLY A 123 -7.96 12.06 15.96
N GLU A 124 -7.92 12.91 16.99
CA GLU A 124 -8.58 14.21 16.91
C GLU A 124 -8.00 14.97 15.71
N PRO A 125 -8.76 15.85 15.02
CA PRO A 125 -8.21 16.63 13.90
C PRO A 125 -6.89 17.32 14.26
N GLU A 126 -6.76 17.78 15.51
CA GLU A 126 -5.54 18.36 16.08
C GLU A 126 -4.31 17.44 15.96
N ASP A 127 -4.48 16.12 16.11
CA ASP A 127 -3.42 15.12 15.95
C ASP A 127 -3.04 14.91 14.48
N ILE A 128 -4.02 14.98 13.57
CA ILE A 128 -3.79 14.84 12.12
C ILE A 128 -3.00 16.03 11.57
N TYR A 129 -3.26 17.22 12.10
CA TYR A 129 -2.57 18.45 11.71
C TYR A 129 -1.44 18.86 12.66
N ALA A 130 -1.04 17.99 13.60
CA ALA A 130 0.01 18.29 14.57
C ALA A 130 1.34 18.73 13.88
N GLY A 131 1.66 18.16 12.72
CA GLY A 131 2.82 18.54 11.93
C GLY A 131 2.77 19.97 11.35
N ASP A 132 1.57 20.52 11.13
CA ASP A 132 1.40 21.88 10.62
C ASP A 132 1.62 22.94 11.70
N VAL A 133 1.39 22.60 12.96
CA VAL A 133 1.60 23.50 14.10
C VAL A 133 3.10 23.76 14.30
N LYS A 134 3.48 25.03 14.27
CA LYS A 134 4.86 25.46 14.62
C LYS A 134 4.94 25.72 16.12
N THR A 135 5.63 24.86 16.87
CA THR A 135 5.88 25.10 18.29
C THR A 135 7.13 25.96 18.45
N ALA A 136 6.96 27.20 18.93
CA ALA A 136 8.09 28.11 19.12
C ALA A 136 9.09 27.55 20.15
N GLY A 137 10.34 27.32 19.73
CA GLY A 137 11.45 26.94 20.61
C GLY A 137 11.75 25.44 20.71
N GLU A 138 10.98 24.58 20.04
CA GLU A 138 11.34 23.17 19.87
C GLU A 138 12.14 22.99 18.57
N PRO A 139 13.14 22.09 18.50
CA PRO A 139 13.77 21.73 17.24
C PRO A 139 12.73 21.06 16.35
N GLU A 140 12.06 21.87 15.51
CA GLU A 140 10.87 21.60 14.67
C GLU A 140 10.95 20.37 13.74
N GLU A 141 12.06 19.63 13.71
CA GLU A 141 12.49 18.97 12.49
C GLU A 141 12.54 17.45 12.53
N ARG A 142 12.57 16.82 13.71
CA ARG A 142 12.81 15.37 13.77
C ARG A 142 11.56 14.52 13.53
N TYR A 143 10.38 15.03 13.87
CA TYR A 143 9.12 14.25 13.85
C TYR A 143 7.99 14.90 13.05
N ARG A 144 8.32 15.90 12.21
CA ARG A 144 7.32 16.50 11.32
C ARG A 144 6.79 15.43 10.36
N ASN A 145 5.48 15.22 10.39
CA ASN A 145 4.78 14.46 9.36
C ASN A 145 3.60 15.31 8.88
N LEU A 146 3.72 15.86 7.68
CA LEU A 146 2.63 16.58 7.02
C LEU A 146 1.77 15.66 6.13
N SER A 147 2.08 14.37 6.02
CA SER A 147 1.36 13.47 5.11
C SER A 147 -0.06 13.20 5.60
N ARG A 148 -1.04 13.33 4.70
CA ARG A 148 -2.46 13.11 4.98
C ARG A 148 -3.27 12.88 3.71
N VAL A 149 -4.43 12.26 3.88
CA VAL A 149 -5.50 12.11 2.89
C VAL A 149 -6.66 13.00 3.33
N GLY A 150 -7.29 13.69 2.39
CA GLY A 150 -8.37 14.64 2.63
C GLY A 150 -7.96 15.81 3.53
N GLY A 151 -8.96 16.59 3.97
CA GLY A 151 -8.77 17.74 4.83
C GLY A 151 -8.28 18.99 4.12
N THR A 152 -7.52 19.81 4.83
CA THR A 152 -6.98 21.08 4.32
C THR A 152 -5.50 20.93 3.94
N PRO A 153 -5.09 21.36 2.73
CA PRO A 153 -3.69 21.32 2.32
C PRO A 153 -2.84 22.27 3.16
N THR A 154 -1.57 21.93 3.40
CA THR A 154 -0.59 22.88 3.94
C THR A 154 -0.47 24.10 3.00
N ARG A 155 -0.48 25.30 3.57
CA ARG A 155 -0.45 26.57 2.82
C ARG A 155 0.86 27.33 3.05
N VAL A 156 1.33 28.01 2.02
CA VAL A 156 2.44 28.97 2.07
C VAL A 156 1.99 30.31 1.50
N ALA A 157 2.60 31.41 1.96
CA ALA A 157 2.13 32.78 1.66
C ALA A 157 2.11 33.13 0.15
N GLU A 158 2.98 32.50 -0.63
CA GLU A 158 3.23 32.87 -2.04
C GLU A 158 2.46 32.02 -3.07
N SER A 159 1.61 31.07 -2.63
CA SER A 159 0.93 30.15 -3.53
C SER A 159 -0.60 30.24 -3.42
N GLN A 160 -1.26 30.56 -4.54
CA GLN A 160 -2.68 30.29 -4.69
C GLN A 160 -2.91 28.77 -4.69
N LEU A 161 -3.98 28.33 -4.03
CA LEU A 161 -4.42 26.93 -4.10
C LEU A 161 -5.11 26.69 -5.46
N PRO A 162 -4.95 25.52 -6.07
CA PRO A 162 -5.83 25.10 -7.15
C PRO A 162 -7.30 25.17 -6.70
N ASP A 163 -8.21 25.44 -7.64
CA ASP A 163 -9.66 25.43 -7.38
C ASP A 163 -10.21 23.99 -7.30
N ASP A 164 -9.39 22.99 -7.67
CA ASP A 164 -9.70 21.57 -7.64
C ASP A 164 -9.79 21.00 -6.22
N ALA A 165 -10.46 19.87 -6.05
CA ALA A 165 -10.58 19.22 -4.74
C ALA A 165 -9.22 18.69 -4.27
N PHE A 166 -8.83 19.04 -3.04
CA PHE A 166 -7.62 18.48 -2.43
C PHE A 166 -7.84 17.01 -2.07
N LEU A 167 -6.99 16.13 -2.61
CA LEU A 167 -7.07 14.69 -2.36
C LEU A 167 -6.11 14.26 -1.24
N LEU A 168 -4.82 14.54 -1.37
CA LEU A 168 -3.82 14.12 -0.40
C LEU A 168 -2.54 14.95 -0.49
N GLN A 169 -1.69 14.83 0.53
CA GLN A 169 -0.32 15.32 0.48
C GLN A 169 0.68 14.34 1.10
N ILE A 170 1.90 14.35 0.59
CA ILE A 170 2.98 13.42 0.91
C ILE A 170 4.22 14.22 1.30
N ASP A 171 4.61 14.12 2.58
CA ASP A 171 5.82 14.75 3.13
C ASP A 171 7.01 13.82 2.89
N PHE A 172 7.81 14.07 1.85
CA PHE A 172 8.93 13.21 1.50
C PHE A 172 9.98 13.15 2.61
N ARG A 173 10.18 14.26 3.34
CA ARG A 173 11.05 14.30 4.52
C ARG A 173 10.49 13.41 5.63
N GLY A 174 9.17 13.43 5.83
CA GLY A 174 8.47 12.57 6.78
C GLY A 174 8.68 11.09 6.49
N ILE A 175 8.57 10.69 5.21
CA ILE A 175 8.82 9.32 4.76
C ILE A 175 10.28 8.91 5.01
N ALA A 176 11.23 9.77 4.65
CA ALA A 176 12.66 9.48 4.82
C ALA A 176 13.08 9.36 6.30
N ASN A 177 12.53 10.21 7.17
CA ASN A 177 12.87 10.25 8.59
C ASN A 177 12.29 9.08 9.41
N ASP A 178 11.07 8.64 9.08
CA ASP A 178 10.43 7.46 9.70
C ASP A 178 11.20 6.16 9.35
N GLY A 179 12.03 6.20 8.30
CA GLY A 179 12.91 5.11 7.85
C GLY A 179 14.38 5.25 8.21
N SER A 180 14.80 6.21 9.05
CA SER A 180 16.23 6.49 9.32
C SER A 180 17.03 5.33 9.96
N GLU A 181 16.39 4.20 10.29
CA GLU A 181 17.02 2.95 10.75
C GLU A 181 16.96 1.80 9.71
N ASP A 182 16.34 2.00 8.53
CA ASP A 182 16.07 0.96 7.52
C ASP A 182 16.54 1.37 6.09
N PRO A 183 17.81 1.07 5.71
CA PRO A 183 18.42 1.46 4.44
C PRO A 183 17.66 1.11 3.14
N PRO A 184 16.97 -0.04 3.01
CA PRO A 184 16.14 -0.38 1.86
C PRO A 184 15.07 0.65 1.49
N ARG A 185 14.49 1.36 2.46
CA ARG A 185 13.40 2.31 2.23
C ARG A 185 13.86 3.58 1.52
N LEU A 186 15.01 4.11 1.94
CA LEU A 186 15.65 5.26 1.28
C LEU A 186 16.08 4.90 -0.14
N ARG A 187 16.59 3.68 -0.34
CA ARG A 187 16.99 3.19 -1.67
C ARG A 187 15.84 3.19 -2.66
N LEU A 188 14.61 2.88 -2.25
CA LEU A 188 13.46 2.94 -3.15
C LEU A 188 13.21 4.37 -3.63
N LEU A 189 13.12 5.34 -2.72
CA LEU A 189 12.90 6.75 -3.08
C LEU A 189 14.06 7.28 -3.94
N GLU A 190 15.30 6.92 -3.61
CA GLU A 190 16.48 7.26 -4.38
C GLU A 190 16.48 6.61 -5.78
N SER A 191 16.00 5.36 -5.92
CA SER A 191 15.96 4.65 -7.20
C SER A 191 15.00 5.28 -8.21
N HIS A 192 13.89 5.87 -7.72
CA HIS A 192 12.98 6.68 -8.51
C HIS A 192 13.41 8.16 -8.59
N GLY A 193 14.51 8.51 -7.91
CA GLY A 193 15.06 9.86 -7.82
C GLY A 193 14.06 10.90 -7.32
N VAL A 194 13.16 10.48 -6.43
CA VAL A 194 12.18 11.37 -5.79
C VAL A 194 12.92 12.41 -4.95
N PRO A 195 12.39 13.64 -4.82
CA PRO A 195 12.89 14.56 -3.82
C PRO A 195 12.95 13.90 -2.43
N LEU A 196 14.09 14.03 -1.74
CA LEU A 196 14.26 13.48 -0.38
C LEU A 196 13.55 14.34 0.68
N ASP A 197 13.04 15.49 0.30
CA ASP A 197 12.37 16.46 1.14
C ASP A 197 11.24 17.16 0.38
N GLY A 198 10.55 18.08 1.06
CA GLY A 198 9.42 18.80 0.49
C GLY A 198 8.11 18.04 0.62
N LEU A 199 7.05 18.67 0.10
CA LEU A 199 5.67 18.22 0.22
C LEU A 199 5.03 18.20 -1.16
N LEU A 200 4.63 17.01 -1.62
CA LEU A 200 3.78 16.86 -2.80
C LEU A 200 2.32 16.95 -2.38
N GLN A 201 1.53 17.77 -3.06
CA GLN A 201 0.10 17.93 -2.84
C GLN A 201 -0.63 17.56 -4.13
N VAL A 202 -1.73 16.83 -3.98
CA VAL A 202 -2.53 16.29 -5.08
C VAL A 202 -3.91 16.91 -5.02
N PHE A 203 -4.32 17.49 -6.13
CA PHE A 203 -5.66 18.01 -6.33
C PHE A 203 -6.27 17.35 -7.58
N HIS A 204 -7.59 17.19 -7.59
CA HIS A 204 -8.30 16.62 -8.73
C HIS A 204 -9.70 17.21 -8.88
N THR A 205 -10.20 17.29 -10.11
CA THR A 205 -11.59 17.68 -10.41
C THR A 205 -12.63 16.61 -10.03
N THR A 206 -12.16 15.46 -9.53
CA THR A 206 -12.88 14.21 -9.17
C THR A 206 -13.64 13.50 -10.30
N THR A 207 -13.95 14.19 -11.39
CA THR A 207 -14.61 13.61 -12.57
C THR A 207 -13.76 13.62 -13.84
N GLY A 208 -12.64 14.36 -13.84
CA GLY A 208 -11.78 14.47 -15.00
C GLY A 208 -11.06 13.17 -15.33
N ASP A 209 -10.87 12.90 -16.62
CA ASP A 209 -10.08 11.77 -17.09
C ASP A 209 -9.36 12.14 -18.39
N SER A 210 -8.08 11.83 -18.53
CA SER A 210 -7.30 12.24 -19.72
C SER A 210 -7.83 11.65 -21.03
N ARG A 211 -8.60 10.56 -20.99
CA ARG A 211 -9.25 9.94 -22.16
C ARG A 211 -10.49 10.72 -22.59
N LEU A 212 -11.25 11.22 -21.61
CA LEU A 212 -12.56 11.84 -21.82
C LEU A 212 -12.46 13.36 -21.96
N ASP A 213 -11.45 13.96 -21.32
CA ASP A 213 -11.26 15.39 -21.20
C ASP A 213 -9.86 15.82 -21.71
N PRO A 214 -9.53 15.59 -22.99
CA PRO A 214 -8.19 15.88 -23.54
C PRO A 214 -7.81 17.37 -23.50
N ASP A 215 -8.79 18.27 -23.36
CA ASP A 215 -8.57 19.71 -23.24
C ASP A 215 -8.25 20.14 -21.80
N ILE A 216 -8.39 19.25 -20.82
CA ILE A 216 -8.07 19.50 -19.41
C ILE A 216 -6.66 18.96 -19.14
N PRO A 217 -5.67 19.83 -18.87
CA PRO A 217 -4.31 19.39 -18.57
C PRO A 217 -4.28 18.35 -17.45
N GLY A 218 -3.54 17.27 -17.68
CA GLY A 218 -3.39 16.17 -16.73
C GLY A 218 -4.66 15.42 -16.40
N GLY A 219 -5.71 15.49 -17.23
CA GLY A 219 -6.97 14.80 -16.99
C GLY A 219 -7.70 15.30 -15.75
N GLY A 220 -7.45 16.54 -15.34
CA GLY A 220 -8.00 17.12 -14.11
C GLY A 220 -7.13 16.90 -12.87
N ALA A 221 -6.01 16.18 -12.96
CA ALA A 221 -5.03 16.10 -11.88
C ALA A 221 -4.09 17.30 -11.87
N THR A 222 -4.06 18.01 -10.74
CA THR A 222 -3.12 19.09 -10.47
C THR A 222 -2.19 18.70 -9.33
N LEU A 223 -0.89 18.60 -9.63
CA LEU A 223 0.14 18.33 -8.63
C LEU A 223 0.90 19.60 -8.26
N ARG A 224 1.11 19.81 -6.96
CA ARG A 224 1.89 20.93 -6.43
C ARG A 224 2.98 20.44 -5.50
N TYR A 225 4.22 20.76 -5.83
CA TYR A 225 5.37 20.49 -4.97
C TYR A 225 5.80 21.75 -4.22
N LEU A 226 5.88 21.65 -2.90
CA LEU A 226 6.38 22.71 -2.01
C LEU A 226 7.76 22.29 -1.48
N PRO A 227 8.85 22.97 -1.86
CA PRO A 227 10.17 22.67 -1.32
C PRO A 227 10.27 23.04 0.16
N GLU A 228 11.22 22.45 0.89
CA GLU A 228 11.42 22.70 2.33
C GLU A 228 11.54 24.18 2.69
N LEU A 229 12.20 24.98 1.84
CA LEU A 229 12.35 26.42 2.06
C LEU A 229 11.00 27.14 2.13
N SER A 230 10.03 26.70 1.32
CA SER A 230 8.65 27.21 1.36
C SER A 230 7.90 26.67 2.59
N LEU A 231 8.09 25.40 2.94
CA LEU A 231 7.47 24.78 4.13
C LEU A 231 7.94 25.39 5.46
N ALA A 232 9.18 25.89 5.51
CA ALA A 232 9.68 26.69 6.63
C ALA A 232 8.85 27.96 6.85
N GLN A 233 8.18 28.45 5.80
CA GLN A 233 7.31 29.62 5.81
C GLN A 233 5.82 29.25 5.72
N ARG A 234 5.46 27.98 5.99
CA ARG A 234 4.05 27.57 6.02
C ARG A 234 3.23 28.43 6.99
N LEU A 235 2.00 28.72 6.58
CA LEU A 235 1.02 29.49 7.33
C LEU A 235 0.38 28.64 8.42
N SER A 236 -0.16 29.30 9.44
CA SER A 236 -0.97 28.62 10.45
C SER A 236 -2.18 27.93 9.81
N LEU A 237 -2.51 26.77 10.35
CA LEU A 237 -3.68 26.01 9.94
C LEU A 237 -4.96 26.84 10.09
N ASN A 238 -5.82 26.77 9.08
CA ASN A 238 -7.16 27.34 9.13
C ASN A 238 -8.17 26.20 8.87
N LEU A 239 -8.67 25.60 9.93
CA LEU A 239 -9.65 24.51 9.89
C LEU A 239 -11.07 24.99 9.55
N ASP A 240 -11.33 26.29 9.72
CA ASP A 240 -12.63 26.91 9.44
C ASP A 240 -12.79 27.28 7.96
N ALA A 241 -11.75 27.12 7.15
CA ALA A 241 -11.84 27.34 5.72
C ALA A 241 -12.68 26.22 5.08
N GLU A 242 -13.67 26.58 4.26
CA GLU A 242 -14.53 25.69 3.47
C GLU A 242 -13.77 24.84 2.41
N CYS A 243 -12.46 24.65 2.56
CA CYS A 243 -11.57 24.01 1.60
C CYS A 243 -11.47 22.48 1.75
N ALA A 244 -11.95 21.91 2.87
CA ALA A 244 -11.90 20.46 3.09
C ALA A 244 -13.11 19.79 2.46
N VAL A 245 -12.92 19.22 1.26
CA VAL A 245 -13.95 18.45 0.54
C VAL A 245 -14.13 17.06 1.17
N TYR A 246 -13.02 16.46 1.62
CA TYR A 246 -12.98 15.11 2.20
C TYR A 246 -12.53 15.18 3.67
N PRO A 247 -12.98 14.24 4.52
CA PRO A 247 -12.51 14.16 5.90
C PRO A 247 -10.98 13.96 5.95
N PRO A 248 -10.28 14.62 6.90
CA PRO A 248 -8.85 14.41 7.05
C PRO A 248 -8.56 13.05 7.68
N SER A 249 -7.54 12.37 7.16
CA SER A 249 -6.94 11.16 7.72
C SER A 249 -5.42 11.29 7.68
N ARG A 250 -4.73 10.97 8.78
CA ARG A 250 -3.25 11.00 8.79
C ARG A 250 -2.74 9.89 7.87
N ALA A 251 -1.78 10.20 7.00
CA ALA A 251 -1.16 9.19 6.15
C ALA A 251 0.13 8.67 6.78
N ARG A 252 0.25 7.34 6.87
CA ARG A 252 1.47 6.65 7.26
C ARG A 252 2.04 5.89 6.06
N ALA A 253 3.33 6.06 5.83
CA ALA A 253 4.04 5.34 4.78
C ALA A 253 4.51 3.97 5.29
N SER A 254 4.23 2.93 4.52
CA SER A 254 4.84 1.60 4.63
C SER A 254 5.38 1.18 3.26
N PHE A 255 6.30 0.21 3.24
CA PHE A 255 7.04 -0.17 2.03
C PHE A 255 6.86 -1.65 1.78
N GLY A 256 6.59 -2.02 0.53
CA GLY A 256 6.40 -3.41 0.15
C GLY A 256 6.36 -3.59 -1.35
N LEU A 257 5.98 -4.78 -1.79
CA LEU A 257 5.76 -5.08 -3.19
C LEU A 257 4.28 -4.88 -3.54
N SER A 258 4.05 -4.16 -4.63
CA SER A 258 2.79 -4.18 -5.36
C SER A 258 2.80 -5.29 -6.41
N PHE A 259 1.63 -5.87 -6.68
CA PHE A 259 1.52 -7.00 -7.60
C PHE A 259 0.45 -6.76 -8.67
N ARG A 260 0.71 -7.28 -9.87
CA ARG A 260 -0.27 -7.37 -10.96
C ARG A 260 0.00 -8.60 -11.82
N ASN A 261 -1.00 -8.99 -12.62
CA ASN A 261 -0.83 -10.01 -13.63
C ASN A 261 0.22 -9.59 -14.66
N GLY A 262 1.05 -10.55 -15.06
CA GLY A 262 1.93 -10.39 -16.21
C GLY A 262 1.20 -10.56 -17.55
N PRO A 263 1.94 -10.47 -18.67
CA PRO A 263 1.36 -10.64 -20.01
C PRO A 263 0.75 -12.03 -20.25
N VAL A 264 1.12 -13.03 -19.45
CA VAL A 264 0.54 -14.38 -19.48
C VAL A 264 -0.32 -14.56 -18.24
N SER A 265 -1.64 -14.43 -18.39
CA SER A 265 -2.58 -14.68 -17.30
C SER A 265 -3.24 -16.07 -17.42
N THR A 266 -3.39 -16.72 -16.28
CA THR A 266 -4.16 -17.95 -16.06
C THR A 266 -5.09 -17.74 -14.86
N GLU A 267 -6.16 -18.54 -14.74
CA GLU A 267 -7.05 -18.47 -13.57
C GLU A 267 -6.28 -18.55 -12.24
N ARG A 268 -5.27 -19.42 -12.18
CA ARG A 268 -4.39 -19.53 -11.00
C ARG A 268 -3.57 -18.25 -10.76
N SER A 269 -3.01 -17.65 -11.81
CA SER A 269 -2.21 -16.42 -11.62
C SER A 269 -3.09 -15.26 -11.18
N ASP A 270 -4.30 -15.14 -11.72
CA ASP A 270 -5.26 -14.10 -11.35
C ASP A 270 -5.62 -14.17 -9.87
N GLU A 271 -6.01 -15.35 -9.38
CA GLU A 271 -6.31 -15.59 -7.96
C GLU A 271 -5.09 -15.31 -7.07
N THR A 272 -3.91 -15.81 -7.47
CA THR A 272 -2.68 -15.64 -6.68
C THR A 272 -2.23 -14.18 -6.61
N VAL A 273 -2.33 -13.43 -7.71
CA VAL A 273 -2.00 -12.00 -7.77
C VAL A 273 -2.95 -11.19 -6.89
N MET A 274 -4.26 -11.47 -6.96
CA MET A 274 -5.26 -10.85 -6.10
C MET A 274 -4.95 -11.10 -4.64
N ASP A 275 -4.67 -12.36 -4.25
CA ASP A 275 -4.31 -12.72 -2.89
C ASP A 275 -3.02 -12.04 -2.41
N LEU A 276 -1.98 -12.00 -3.26
CA LEU A 276 -0.72 -11.32 -2.95
C LEU A 276 -0.92 -9.81 -2.72
N GLN A 277 -1.69 -9.14 -3.59
CA GLN A 277 -1.96 -7.72 -3.44
C GLN A 277 -2.82 -7.42 -2.21
N ARG A 278 -3.86 -8.23 -1.96
CA ARG A 278 -4.70 -8.14 -0.76
C ARG A 278 -3.86 -8.31 0.52
N LEU A 279 -2.96 -9.30 0.56
CA LEU A 279 -2.05 -9.49 1.69
C LEU A 279 -1.10 -8.31 1.85
N ALA A 280 -0.62 -7.71 0.77
CA ALA A 280 0.22 -6.52 0.81
C ALA A 280 -0.55 -5.31 1.38
N ASP A 281 -1.83 -5.16 1.03
CA ASP A 281 -2.72 -4.11 1.55
C ASP A 281 -3.03 -4.32 3.06
N ILE A 282 -3.39 -5.55 3.47
CA ILE A 282 -3.57 -5.93 4.89
C ILE A 282 -2.30 -5.63 5.68
N TRP A 283 -1.17 -6.02 5.11
CA TRP A 283 0.11 -5.84 5.75
C TRP A 283 0.48 -4.36 5.89
N ALA A 284 0.29 -3.56 4.84
CA ALA A 284 0.54 -2.14 4.88
C ALA A 284 -0.24 -1.44 6.01
N ARG A 285 -1.45 -1.93 6.31
CA ARG A 285 -2.33 -1.48 7.41
C ARG A 285 -1.95 -2.04 8.77
N SER A 286 -1.09 -3.06 8.85
CA SER A 286 -0.70 -3.69 10.12
C SER A 286 0.03 -2.68 11.01
N GLY A 287 -0.65 -2.22 12.07
CA GLY A 287 -0.19 -1.16 12.97
C GLY A 287 -0.90 0.18 12.81
N SER A 288 -1.82 0.31 11.84
CA SER A 288 -2.81 1.37 11.76
C SER A 288 -4.15 0.80 12.23
N PHE A 289 -4.48 1.00 13.51
CA PHE A 289 -5.80 0.65 14.03
C PHE A 289 -6.79 1.66 13.46
N THR A 290 -7.49 1.32 12.38
CA THR A 290 -8.65 2.09 11.95
C THR A 290 -9.78 1.79 12.93
N GLU A 291 -9.89 2.56 14.02
CA GLU A 291 -10.99 2.46 15.01
C GLU A 291 -12.38 2.70 14.38
N GLN A 292 -12.45 3.17 13.13
CA GLN A 292 -13.68 3.54 12.44
C GLN A 292 -14.61 2.40 12.00
N PHE A 293 -14.35 1.14 12.35
CA PHE A 293 -15.23 0.03 11.97
C PHE A 293 -15.74 -0.82 13.15
N GLU A 294 -15.76 -0.26 14.36
CA GLU A 294 -16.61 -0.78 15.42
C GLU A 294 -18.07 -0.35 15.19
N SER A 295 -18.87 -1.16 14.48
CA SER A 295 -20.20 -1.51 15.01
C SER A 295 -20.99 -2.61 14.29
N ASP A 296 -20.78 -2.94 13.02
CA ASP A 296 -21.63 -3.99 12.37
C ASP A 296 -20.98 -4.81 11.25
N THR A 297 -19.71 -4.57 10.90
CA THR A 297 -18.97 -5.35 9.87
C THR A 297 -17.73 -6.01 10.45
N ASP A 298 -17.39 -7.17 9.88
CA ASP A 298 -16.26 -7.99 10.28
C ASP A 298 -14.96 -7.16 10.35
N PRO A 299 -14.28 -7.03 11.52
CA PRO A 299 -13.01 -6.29 11.61
C PRO A 299 -11.92 -6.81 10.66
N PHE A 300 -12.07 -8.04 10.15
CA PHE A 300 -11.21 -8.58 9.11
C PHE A 300 -11.48 -7.96 7.73
N SER A 301 -12.70 -7.56 7.37
CA SER A 301 -12.99 -6.96 6.06
C SER A 301 -12.41 -5.54 5.90
N ALA A 302 -12.30 -4.77 6.99
CA ALA A 302 -11.66 -3.44 6.97
C ALA A 302 -10.16 -3.51 6.63
N THR A 303 -9.49 -4.63 6.94
CA THR A 303 -8.08 -4.84 6.58
C THR A 303 -7.88 -5.18 5.10
N GLU A 304 -8.94 -5.55 4.38
CA GLU A 304 -8.88 -6.05 3.02
C GLU A 304 -9.06 -4.96 1.96
N LEU A 305 -9.43 -3.74 2.37
CA LEU A 305 -9.66 -2.64 1.44
C LEU A 305 -8.34 -2.18 0.79
N PRO A 306 -8.36 -1.83 -0.51
CA PRO A 306 -7.17 -1.38 -1.20
C PRO A 306 -6.54 -0.14 -0.58
N VAL A 307 -5.22 -0.04 -0.63
CA VAL A 307 -4.46 1.10 -0.08
C VAL A 307 -4.00 2.02 -1.21
N THR A 308 -4.00 3.34 -0.96
CA THR A 308 -3.37 4.30 -1.87
C THR A 308 -1.86 4.06 -1.93
N ARG A 309 -1.29 4.02 -3.13
CA ARG A 309 0.14 3.72 -3.34
C ARG A 309 0.84 4.82 -4.12
N MET A 310 2.10 5.04 -3.80
CA MET A 310 3.07 5.76 -4.62
C MET A 310 4.04 4.74 -5.22
N PHE A 311 4.31 4.84 -6.52
CA PHE A 311 5.04 3.83 -7.30
C PHE A 311 4.37 2.46 -7.29
N GLY A 312 5.12 1.46 -7.79
CA GLY A 312 4.64 0.10 -7.97
C GLY A 312 4.13 -0.17 -9.38
N VAL A 313 3.36 -1.25 -9.49
CA VAL A 313 2.64 -1.63 -10.70
C VAL A 313 1.19 -1.12 -10.66
N GLN A 314 0.50 -1.11 -11.81
CA GLN A 314 -0.94 -0.85 -11.86
C GLN A 314 -1.71 -1.79 -10.94
N SER A 315 -2.94 -1.43 -10.57
CA SER A 315 -3.82 -2.35 -9.84
C SER A 315 -4.08 -3.62 -10.65
N TYR A 316 -4.14 -4.78 -9.98
CA TYR A 316 -4.38 -6.05 -10.66
C TYR A 316 -5.75 -6.13 -11.36
N ASP A 317 -6.73 -5.34 -10.91
CA ASP A 317 -8.07 -5.25 -11.50
C ASP A 317 -8.13 -4.38 -12.77
N PHE A 318 -7.08 -3.59 -13.05
CA PHE A 318 -7.10 -2.58 -14.10
C PHE A 318 -5.84 -2.63 -14.95
N ASP A 319 -5.99 -3.09 -16.19
CA ASP A 319 -4.93 -3.00 -17.18
C ASP A 319 -4.81 -1.58 -17.77
N LEU A 320 -3.63 -1.32 -18.32
CA LEU A 320 -3.34 -0.14 -19.13
C LEU A 320 -3.43 -0.54 -20.61
N PRO A 321 -4.60 -0.39 -21.27
CA PRO A 321 -4.78 -0.80 -22.66
C PRO A 321 -3.92 0.03 -23.60
N ASP A 322 -3.68 -0.48 -24.82
CA ASP A 322 -2.84 0.16 -25.84
C ASP A 322 -3.25 1.62 -26.12
N GLU A 323 -4.54 1.93 -26.07
CA GLU A 323 -5.06 3.30 -26.25
C GLU A 323 -4.59 4.28 -25.18
N ASP A 324 -4.42 3.81 -23.94
CA ASP A 324 -3.93 4.62 -22.83
C ASP A 324 -2.41 4.74 -22.86
N ILE A 325 -1.72 3.71 -23.34
CA ILE A 325 -0.28 3.76 -23.63
C ILE A 325 -0.01 4.78 -24.76
N ASP A 326 -0.81 4.77 -25.81
CA ASP A 326 -0.73 5.74 -26.91
C ASP A 326 -1.02 7.17 -26.41
N LEU A 327 -1.98 7.34 -25.51
CA LEU A 327 -2.24 8.62 -24.84
C LEU A 327 -1.03 9.09 -24.02
N LEU A 328 -0.47 8.22 -23.17
CA LEU A 328 0.71 8.53 -22.37
C LEU A 328 1.90 8.93 -23.25
N ASN A 329 2.15 8.20 -24.34
CA ASN A 329 3.22 8.53 -25.29
C ASN A 329 3.00 9.87 -25.99
N ARG A 330 1.75 10.26 -26.23
CA ARG A 330 1.40 11.54 -26.86
C ARG A 330 1.53 12.72 -25.90
N GLU A 331 0.97 12.60 -24.70
CA GLU A 331 0.87 13.69 -23.73
C GLU A 331 2.13 13.83 -22.85
N LEU A 332 2.83 12.72 -22.60
CA LEU A 332 4.10 12.65 -21.86
C LEU A 332 5.20 12.06 -22.76
N PRO A 333 5.62 12.77 -23.82
CA PRO A 333 6.63 12.25 -24.74
C PRO A 333 7.95 12.02 -24.01
N LEU A 334 8.49 10.81 -24.19
CA LEU A 334 9.71 10.34 -23.54
C LEU A 334 10.96 10.77 -24.32
N ALA A 335 11.98 11.22 -23.58
CA ALA A 335 13.33 11.34 -24.12
C ALA A 335 13.99 9.95 -24.24
N ARG A 336 15.16 9.89 -24.89
CA ARG A 336 15.96 8.66 -24.92
C ARG A 336 16.35 8.28 -23.49
N ASP A 337 16.11 7.02 -23.12
CA ASP A 337 16.36 6.44 -21.78
C ASP A 337 15.46 7.00 -20.66
N ASP A 338 14.30 7.58 -21.01
CA ASP A 338 13.24 7.99 -20.08
C ASP A 338 12.10 6.94 -20.07
N GLN A 339 11.26 6.98 -19.05
CA GLN A 339 10.12 6.06 -18.92
C GLN A 339 8.94 6.73 -18.22
N HIS A 340 7.73 6.22 -18.45
CA HIS A 340 6.57 6.58 -17.65
C HIS A 340 6.61 5.86 -16.30
N ILE A 341 6.26 6.59 -15.25
CA ILE A 341 6.17 6.10 -13.88
C ILE A 341 4.74 6.31 -13.41
N LEU A 342 4.13 5.26 -12.86
CA LEU A 342 2.92 5.39 -12.07
C LEU A 342 3.31 6.10 -10.76
N LEU A 343 3.05 7.40 -10.70
CA LEU A 343 3.42 8.20 -9.53
C LEU A 343 2.48 7.87 -8.37
N LEU A 344 1.17 7.86 -8.61
CA LEU A 344 0.16 7.58 -7.60
C LEU A 344 -0.94 6.69 -8.15
N ASN A 345 -1.41 5.79 -7.30
CA ASN A 345 -2.62 5.01 -7.48
C ASN A 345 -3.48 5.23 -6.23
N ILE A 346 -4.45 6.14 -6.34
CA ILE A 346 -5.30 6.60 -5.25
C ILE A 346 -6.58 5.78 -5.25
N THR A 347 -6.86 5.07 -4.16
CA THR A 347 -8.11 4.33 -4.01
C THR A 347 -9.27 5.30 -3.82
N GLY A 348 -10.44 5.02 -4.39
CA GLY A 348 -11.69 5.75 -4.14
C GLY A 348 -12.37 5.37 -2.82
N GLU A 349 -11.85 4.34 -2.13
CA GLU A 349 -12.37 3.87 -0.84
C GLU A 349 -11.98 4.80 0.33
N HIS A 350 -12.53 4.52 1.52
CA HIS A 350 -12.26 5.26 2.77
C HIS A 350 -12.65 6.75 2.73
N SER A 351 -11.69 7.67 2.85
CA SER A 351 -11.93 9.11 2.95
C SER A 351 -12.62 9.69 1.71
N PHE A 352 -12.61 8.96 0.59
CA PHE A 352 -13.17 9.42 -0.68
C PHE A 352 -14.55 8.84 -1.02
N ASP A 353 -15.10 7.91 -0.22
CA ASP A 353 -16.46 7.37 -0.34
C ASP A 353 -16.90 7.09 -1.79
N THR A 354 -16.12 6.25 -2.49
CA THR A 354 -16.32 5.79 -3.86
C THR A 354 -16.38 6.89 -4.93
N VAL A 355 -15.72 8.03 -4.72
CA VAL A 355 -15.72 9.17 -5.68
C VAL A 355 -15.32 8.78 -7.11
N PHE A 356 -14.47 7.76 -7.27
CA PHE A 356 -13.99 7.29 -8.58
C PHE A 356 -14.86 6.16 -9.16
N GLY A 357 -16.05 5.90 -8.59
CA GLY A 357 -16.90 4.76 -8.88
C GLY A 357 -16.70 3.61 -7.90
N ASP A 358 -17.50 2.55 -8.06
CA ASP A 358 -17.45 1.35 -7.21
C ASP A 358 -16.06 0.69 -7.32
N CYS A 359 -15.35 0.58 -6.20
CA CYS A 359 -13.95 0.12 -6.14
C CYS A 359 -13.01 0.89 -7.09
N GLY A 360 -13.39 2.11 -7.46
CA GLY A 360 -12.69 2.93 -8.44
C GLY A 360 -11.38 3.50 -7.90
N ARG A 361 -10.49 3.88 -8.82
CA ARG A 361 -9.16 4.41 -8.51
C ARG A 361 -8.76 5.52 -9.46
N LEU A 362 -7.90 6.40 -8.97
CA LEU A 362 -7.25 7.42 -9.77
C LEU A 362 -5.77 7.06 -9.93
N GLU A 363 -5.35 6.80 -11.16
CA GLU A 363 -3.94 6.64 -11.52
C GLU A 363 -3.37 7.96 -12.02
N ILE A 364 -2.21 8.37 -11.52
CA ILE A 364 -1.49 9.56 -11.97
C ILE A 364 -0.10 9.14 -12.45
N TRP A 365 0.19 9.43 -13.71
CA TRP A 365 1.41 9.07 -14.41
C TRP A 365 2.29 10.30 -14.67
N ILE A 366 3.60 10.12 -14.57
CA ILE A 366 4.62 11.15 -14.81
C ILE A 366 5.80 10.56 -15.58
N ARG A 367 6.64 11.39 -16.19
CA ARG A 367 7.95 10.95 -16.71
C ARG A 367 8.95 10.81 -15.56
N ASP A 368 9.81 9.79 -15.61
CA ASP A 368 10.90 9.61 -14.65
C ASP A 368 11.81 10.85 -14.62
N SER A 369 12.13 11.42 -15.78
CA SER A 369 12.93 12.65 -15.87
C SER A 369 12.31 13.87 -15.20
N ASP A 370 10.97 13.99 -15.21
CA ASP A 370 10.25 15.07 -14.54
C ASP A 370 10.18 14.86 -13.04
N LEU A 371 9.93 13.63 -12.59
CA LEU A 371 9.97 13.26 -11.17
C LEU A 371 11.33 13.59 -10.56
N ARG A 372 12.42 13.16 -11.21
CA ARG A 372 13.81 13.44 -10.79
C ARG A 372 14.16 14.93 -10.73
N ALA A 373 13.53 15.72 -11.59
CA ALA A 373 13.71 17.15 -11.64
C ALA A 373 12.73 17.93 -10.73
N ALA A 374 11.90 17.22 -9.94
CA ALA A 374 10.81 17.79 -9.14
C ALA A 374 9.83 18.66 -9.97
N ARG A 375 9.60 18.29 -11.23
CA ARG A 375 8.71 18.99 -12.17
C ARG A 375 7.35 18.30 -12.26
N PHE A 376 6.43 18.69 -11.39
CA PHE A 376 5.10 18.08 -11.28
C PHE A 376 4.02 18.78 -12.12
N ASN A 377 4.41 19.58 -13.11
CA ASN A 377 3.49 20.36 -13.95
C ASN A 377 2.99 19.61 -15.20
N SER A 378 3.45 18.38 -15.43
CA SER A 378 3.07 17.56 -16.57
C SER A 378 2.82 16.14 -16.09
N VAL A 379 1.54 15.79 -16.01
CA VAL A 379 1.06 14.45 -15.64
C VAL A 379 -0.06 14.04 -16.56
N VAL A 380 -0.44 12.78 -16.51
CA VAL A 380 -1.64 12.22 -17.13
C VAL A 380 -2.37 11.43 -16.06
N SER A 381 -3.68 11.61 -15.94
CA SER A 381 -4.51 10.87 -15.00
C SER A 381 -5.55 9.99 -15.68
N PHE A 382 -5.88 8.87 -15.05
CA PHE A 382 -6.95 7.96 -15.45
C PHE A 382 -7.82 7.60 -14.25
N ILE A 383 -9.13 7.74 -14.39
CA ILE A 383 -10.10 7.14 -13.47
C ILE A 383 -10.39 5.71 -13.95
N ARG A 384 -10.12 4.74 -13.10
CA ARG A 384 -10.36 3.32 -13.33
C ARG A 384 -11.51 2.86 -12.45
N SER A 385 -12.57 2.32 -13.04
CA SER A 385 -13.68 1.72 -12.30
C SER A 385 -14.29 0.59 -13.11
N THR A 386 -14.93 -0.34 -12.41
CA THR A 386 -15.58 -1.54 -12.98
C THR A 386 -16.95 -1.27 -13.55
#